data_AF-A0A8K0CSM1-F1
#
_entry.id   AF-A0A8K0CSM1-F1
#
_cell.length_a   1.000
_cell.length_b   1.000
_cell.length_c   1.000
_cell.angle_alpha   90.00
_cell.angle_beta   90.00
_cell.angle_gamma   90.00
#
_symmetry.space_group_name_H-M   'P 1'
#
loop_
_entity.id
_entity.type
_entity.pdbx_description
1 polymer ?
#
loop_
_entity_poly.entity_id
_entity_poly.type
_entity_poly.pdbx_seq_one_letter_code
_entity_poly.pdbx_strand_id
1 'polypeptide(L)'
;MAHHLYHDAPLGVNINLAIVRMIRLEEEENRLNLAVNRNARKTLEFLRDWQQKMNPSDDTHPNHHDVVVSSPELTSVETIETVEYLWRCLYDPPTDHSFEMPRILPGVVYRGDFQCSELLRPNAALCDTGIKCQNLICYVEDKGCLEVGERPGVIDGGWGPWST
;
A
#
# COMPACT_ATOMS: atom_id res chain seq x y z
N MET A 1 7.57 4.06 5.49
CA MET A 1 8.50 2.94 5.07
C MET A 1 8.81 3.04 3.58
N ALA A 2 7.82 3.26 2.75
CA ALA A 2 8.06 3.35 1.29
C ALA A 2 8.94 4.56 0.95
N HIS A 3 8.68 5.69 1.60
CA HIS A 3 9.50 6.91 1.34
C HIS A 3 10.99 6.63 1.55
N HIS A 4 11.33 5.87 2.65
CA HIS A 4 12.75 5.60 2.93
C HIS A 4 13.34 4.61 1.91
N LEU A 5 12.51 3.71 1.40
CA LEU A 5 13.00 2.76 0.38
C LEU A 5 13.35 3.48 -0.92
N TYR A 6 12.59 4.48 -1.24
CA TYR A 6 12.83 5.16 -2.54
C TYR A 6 14.01 6.13 -2.42
N HIS A 7 14.57 6.24 -1.29
CA HIS A 7 15.81 7.05 -1.15
C HIS A 7 17.04 6.15 -1.08
N ASP A 8 16.79 4.85 -1.34
CA ASP A 8 17.96 3.95 -1.19
C ASP A 8 18.83 4.02 -2.45
N ALA A 9 20.19 3.99 -2.32
CA ALA A 9 21.28 4.23 -3.28
C ALA A 9 21.17 3.31 -4.50
N PRO A 10 20.59 2.21 -4.45
CA PRO A 10 20.58 1.29 -5.61
C PRO A 10 19.55 1.70 -6.66
N LEU A 11 18.68 2.62 -6.39
CA LEU A 11 17.63 3.00 -7.37
C LEU A 11 18.16 4.04 -8.35
N GLY A 12 19.43 4.57 -8.09
CA GLY A 12 20.08 5.43 -9.10
C GLY A 12 19.26 6.70 -9.36
N VAL A 13 18.07 6.78 -8.60
CA VAL A 13 17.24 8.01 -8.71
C VAL A 13 16.70 8.32 -7.31
N ASN A 14 16.60 9.67 -7.16
CA ASN A 14 16.07 10.08 -5.84
C ASN A 14 14.59 10.47 -5.97
N ILE A 15 13.81 9.59 -5.39
CA ILE A 15 12.36 9.89 -5.45
C ILE A 15 11.89 10.26 -4.03
N ASN A 16 11.25 11.48 -4.01
CA ASN A 16 10.70 11.92 -2.72
C ASN A 16 9.16 11.79 -2.73
N LEU A 17 8.75 10.90 -1.84
CA LEU A 17 7.27 10.74 -1.76
C LEU A 17 6.66 11.81 -0.86
N ALA A 18 5.61 12.44 -1.42
CA ALA A 18 4.86 13.43 -0.62
C ALA A 18 3.36 13.10 -0.66
N ILE A 19 2.88 13.10 0.63
CA ILE A 19 1.41 12.87 0.66
C ILE A 19 0.69 14.22 0.56
N VAL A 20 -0.21 14.36 -0.51
CA VAL A 20 -0.83 15.69 -0.75
C VAL A 20 -2.30 15.64 -0.32
N ARG A 21 -2.76 14.28 -0.11
CA ARG A 21 -4.17 14.20 0.31
C ARG A 21 -4.48 12.78 0.79
N MET A 22 -5.32 12.71 2.00
CA MET A 22 -5.81 11.39 2.48
C MET A 22 -7.34 11.44 2.62
N ILE A 23 -7.92 10.42 1.89
CA ILE A 23 -9.40 10.43 1.92
C ILE A 23 -9.87 9.08 2.48
N ARG A 24 -10.63 9.29 3.52
CA ARG A 24 -11.24 8.06 4.06
C ARG A 24 -12.65 7.89 3.48
N LEU A 25 -12.78 6.71 2.83
CA LEU A 25 -14.11 6.49 2.19
C LEU A 25 -15.05 5.77 3.17
N GLU A 26 -16.22 6.34 3.33
CA GLU A 26 -17.20 5.69 4.23
C GLU A 26 -17.90 4.54 3.50
N GLU A 27 -18.37 3.51 4.33
CA GLU A 27 -18.95 2.18 4.01
C GLU A 27 -20.09 2.32 2.99
N GLU A 28 -20.68 3.40 2.74
CA GLU A 28 -21.87 3.51 1.86
C GLU A 28 -21.46 3.86 0.43
N GLU A 29 -20.04 3.94 0.17
CA GLU A 29 -19.51 4.16 -1.19
C GLU A 29 -18.63 2.97 -1.59
N ASN A 30 -18.97 1.59 -1.28
CA ASN A 30 -18.54 0.20 -1.11
C ASN A 30 -18.03 -0.39 -2.44
N ARG A 31 -17.83 0.55 -3.52
CA ARG A 31 -17.38 -0.14 -4.76
C ARG A 31 -15.86 -0.28 -4.78
N LEU A 32 -15.10 0.42 -3.87
CA LEU A 32 -13.61 0.29 -3.82
C LEU A 32 -13.20 -0.61 -2.66
N ASN A 33 -14.31 -1.12 -1.95
CA ASN A 33 -14.00 -2.06 -0.85
C ASN A 33 -13.72 -3.46 -1.41
N LEU A 34 -12.52 -3.79 -1.35
CA LEU A 34 -12.09 -5.09 -1.89
C LEU A 34 -12.72 -6.26 -1.12
N ALA A 35 -13.15 -5.89 0.22
CA ALA A 35 -13.89 -6.94 0.97
C ALA A 35 -15.23 -7.26 0.29
N VAL A 36 -15.72 -6.25 -0.45
CA VAL A 36 -17.02 -6.42 -1.14
C VAL A 36 -16.78 -6.74 -2.62
N ASN A 37 -15.63 -6.28 -3.29
CA ASN A 37 -15.32 -6.49 -4.71
C ASN A 37 -13.96 -7.20 -4.86
N ARG A 38 -13.96 -8.59 -4.96
CA ARG A 38 -12.75 -9.43 -4.97
C ARG A 38 -12.13 -9.45 -6.37
N ASN A 39 -12.77 -8.62 -7.26
CA ASN A 39 -12.21 -8.56 -8.63
C ASN A 39 -11.28 -7.36 -8.80
N ALA A 40 -10.02 -7.66 -8.95
CA ALA A 40 -8.98 -6.60 -8.99
C ALA A 40 -9.19 -5.69 -10.22
N ARG A 41 -9.66 -6.29 -11.26
CA ARG A 41 -9.84 -5.46 -12.48
C ARG A 41 -10.97 -4.44 -12.29
N LYS A 42 -12.08 -4.90 -11.80
CA LYS A 42 -13.23 -3.98 -11.57
C LYS A 42 -12.88 -2.91 -10.53
N THR A 43 -12.09 -3.27 -9.58
CA THR A 43 -11.66 -2.28 -8.57
C THR A 43 -10.77 -1.22 -9.20
N LEU A 44 -9.93 -1.70 -10.06
CA LEU A 44 -9.01 -0.71 -10.68
C LEU A 44 -9.78 0.21 -11.63
N GLU A 45 -10.74 -0.37 -12.32
CA GLU A 45 -11.53 0.49 -13.24
C GLU A 45 -12.32 1.55 -12.44
N PHE A 46 -12.78 1.11 -11.39
CA PHE A 46 -13.48 2.08 -10.56
C PHE A 46 -12.53 3.16 -10.02
N LEU A 47 -11.45 2.67 -9.51
CA LEU A 47 -10.48 3.65 -8.97
C LEU A 47 -10.03 4.64 -10.06
N ARG A 48 -9.79 4.11 -11.20
CA ARG A 48 -9.37 5.00 -12.28
C ARG A 48 -10.43 6.10 -12.52
N ASP A 49 -11.72 5.72 -12.61
CA ASP A 49 -12.79 6.70 -12.87
C ASP A 49 -12.92 7.68 -11.69
N TRP A 50 -12.88 7.14 -10.55
CA TRP A 50 -13.02 8.00 -9.36
C TRP A 50 -11.87 9.01 -9.26
N GLN A 51 -10.62 8.53 -9.48
CA GLN A 51 -9.46 9.45 -9.34
C GLN A 51 -9.53 10.57 -10.38
N GLN A 52 -10.06 10.29 -11.57
CA GLN A 52 -10.15 11.34 -12.61
C GLN A 52 -11.19 12.41 -12.21
N LYS A 53 -12.20 11.96 -11.53
CA LYS A 53 -13.25 12.92 -11.12
C LYS A 53 -12.78 13.79 -9.94
N MET A 54 -11.92 13.25 -9.11
CA MET A 54 -11.57 13.97 -7.87
C MET A 54 -10.28 14.77 -8.09
N ASN A 55 -9.49 14.50 -9.14
CA ASN A 55 -8.14 15.05 -9.31
C ASN A 55 -8.20 16.27 -10.25
N PRO A 56 -8.07 17.49 -9.66
CA PRO A 56 -8.06 18.67 -10.52
C PRO A 56 -7.02 18.54 -11.65
N SER A 57 -7.46 19.04 -12.84
CA SER A 57 -6.55 18.89 -14.02
C SER A 57 -5.35 19.83 -13.92
N ASP A 58 -5.58 20.95 -13.12
CA ASP A 58 -4.46 21.91 -12.95
C ASP A 58 -3.40 21.35 -11.99
N ASP A 59 -2.13 21.18 -12.46
CA ASP A 59 -1.04 20.56 -11.66
C ASP A 59 -0.60 21.48 -10.52
N THR A 60 -0.98 22.68 -10.51
CA THR A 60 -0.54 23.61 -9.43
C THR A 60 -1.56 23.63 -8.29
N HIS A 61 -2.70 22.94 -8.56
CA HIS A 61 -3.71 22.89 -7.48
C HIS A 61 -3.19 22.07 -6.28
N PRO A 62 -3.42 22.52 -5.06
CA PRO A 62 -2.87 21.84 -3.87
C PRO A 62 -3.44 20.42 -3.72
N ASN A 63 -4.57 20.15 -4.36
CA ASN A 63 -5.13 18.79 -4.22
C ASN A 63 -4.89 17.93 -5.46
N HIS A 64 -4.10 18.49 -6.42
CA HIS A 64 -3.71 17.64 -7.56
C HIS A 64 -2.70 16.56 -7.13
N HIS A 65 -2.89 15.24 -7.51
CA HIS A 65 -1.92 14.16 -7.19
C HIS A 65 -1.45 13.49 -8.49
N ASP A 66 -0.21 12.94 -8.39
CA ASP A 66 0.35 12.28 -9.59
C ASP A 66 0.05 10.78 -9.57
N VAL A 67 -0.04 10.31 -8.29
CA VAL A 67 -0.32 8.86 -8.16
C VAL A 67 -1.33 8.67 -7.02
N VAL A 68 -2.27 7.63 -7.31
CA VAL A 68 -3.23 7.32 -6.22
C VAL A 68 -3.01 5.86 -5.79
N VAL A 69 -3.01 5.78 -4.43
CA VAL A 69 -2.89 4.42 -3.86
C VAL A 69 -4.15 4.13 -3.02
N SER A 70 -4.77 2.75 -3.37
CA SER A 70 -5.97 2.42 -2.56
C SER A 70 -5.71 1.14 -1.75
N SER A 71 -6.21 1.04 -0.51
CA SER A 71 -6.11 -0.14 0.35
C SER A 71 -7.50 -0.56 0.84
N PRO A 72 -7.91 -2.09 0.44
CA PRO A 72 -9.23 -2.66 0.77
C PRO A 72 -9.54 -2.56 2.28
N GLU A 73 -8.49 -2.22 3.04
CA GLU A 73 -8.43 -1.50 4.33
C GLU A 73 -7.23 -0.53 4.35
N LEU A 74 -6.64 -0.26 3.18
CA LEU A 74 -5.57 0.50 2.51
C LEU A 74 -4.76 -0.42 1.56
N THR A 75 -5.31 -0.94 0.40
CA THR A 75 -4.31 -1.74 -0.30
C THR A 75 -4.07 -1.16 -1.69
N SER A 76 -2.62 -0.91 -1.95
CA SER A 76 -1.48 -0.70 -2.86
C SER A 76 -1.64 -1.52 -4.15
N VAL A 77 -1.88 -0.61 -5.27
CA VAL A 77 -1.48 -1.18 -6.58
C VAL A 77 -0.37 -0.30 -7.17
N GLU A 78 0.78 -0.88 -7.35
CA GLU A 78 1.97 -0.37 -8.07
C GLU A 78 1.88 -0.73 -9.56
N THR A 79 1.72 0.31 -10.43
CA THR A 79 2.29 0.05 -11.77
C THR A 79 3.29 1.15 -12.12
N ILE A 80 4.66 0.87 -11.78
CA ILE A 80 5.64 1.75 -12.45
C ILE A 80 6.08 1.08 -13.76
N GLU A 81 5.33 1.33 -14.89
CA GLU A 81 5.99 0.96 -16.17
C GLU A 81 6.79 2.15 -16.71
N THR A 82 8.10 2.07 -16.54
CA THR A 82 9.18 2.98 -17.01
C THR A 82 9.20 3.02 -18.54
N VAL A 83 8.40 4.09 -19.16
CA VAL A 83 8.73 4.55 -20.54
C VAL A 83 9.27 5.98 -20.48
N GLU A 84 10.52 6.25 -20.53
CA GLU A 84 11.51 7.33 -20.67
C GLU A 84 10.86 8.66 -21.06
N TYR A 85 9.38 8.78 -21.18
CA TYR A 85 8.76 10.12 -21.35
C TYR A 85 7.56 10.26 -20.42
N LEU A 86 7.38 9.40 -19.54
CA LEU A 86 6.13 9.33 -18.73
C LEU A 86 6.42 9.85 -17.32
N TRP A 87 7.69 10.42 -16.95
CA TRP A 87 7.97 10.81 -15.54
C TRP A 87 7.91 12.33 -15.42
N ARG A 88 7.52 13.11 -16.47
CA ARG A 88 7.57 14.58 -16.42
C ARG A 88 6.63 15.12 -15.33
N CYS A 89 5.64 14.39 -15.02
CA CYS A 89 4.68 14.91 -14.02
C CYS A 89 5.26 14.81 -12.61
N LEU A 90 6.43 14.13 -12.42
CA LEU A 90 7.00 13.98 -11.06
C LEU A 90 8.13 14.99 -10.84
N TYR A 91 8.44 15.88 -11.75
CA TYR A 91 9.64 16.75 -11.60
C TYR A 91 9.27 18.05 -10.88
N ASP A 92 7.93 18.32 -10.86
CA ASP A 92 7.58 19.55 -10.13
C ASP A 92 7.41 19.26 -8.62
N PRO A 93 7.80 20.16 -7.81
CA PRO A 93 7.61 19.95 -6.37
C PRO A 93 6.13 20.01 -5.96
N PRO A 94 5.84 19.27 -4.96
CA PRO A 94 4.44 19.34 -4.53
C PRO A 94 4.08 20.74 -4.00
N THR A 95 2.81 21.14 -4.23
CA THR A 95 2.32 22.41 -3.67
C THR A 95 2.18 22.30 -2.14
N ASP A 96 2.15 23.41 -1.40
CA ASP A 96 2.11 23.43 0.08
C ASP A 96 1.20 22.29 0.62
N HIS A 97 1.84 21.43 1.41
CA HIS A 97 1.07 20.32 2.02
C HIS A 97 1.39 20.24 3.52
N SER A 98 0.49 19.83 4.33
CA SER A 98 0.56 19.93 5.81
C SER A 98 0.95 18.59 6.42
N PHE A 99 1.27 17.54 5.49
CA PHE A 99 1.59 16.25 6.13
C PHE A 99 3.10 16.02 6.14
N GLU A 100 3.56 15.82 7.32
CA GLU A 100 4.99 15.47 7.46
C GLU A 100 5.14 13.99 7.81
N MET A 101 6.01 13.53 6.96
CA MET A 101 6.22 12.08 7.25
C MET A 101 6.91 11.90 8.62
N PRO A 102 6.36 10.87 9.41
CA PRO A 102 6.96 10.67 10.73
C PRO A 102 8.38 10.08 10.62
N ARG A 103 9.29 10.52 11.49
CA ARG A 103 10.69 10.03 11.46
C ARG A 103 10.85 8.90 12.48
N ILE A 104 9.70 8.37 12.95
CA ILE A 104 9.79 7.30 13.95
C ILE A 104 9.78 5.95 13.22
N LEU A 105 10.72 5.08 13.68
CA LEU A 105 10.79 3.76 13.03
C LEU A 105 9.54 2.93 13.37
N PRO A 106 9.02 2.22 12.31
CA PRO A 106 7.77 1.46 12.49
C PRO A 106 7.89 0.44 13.63
N GLY A 107 9.04 -0.17 13.88
CA GLY A 107 9.22 -1.16 14.96
C GLY A 107 9.09 -0.52 16.35
N VAL A 108 9.23 0.89 16.42
CA VAL A 108 9.00 1.62 17.69
C VAL A 108 7.50 1.87 17.89
N VAL A 109 6.85 2.03 16.83
CA VAL A 109 5.40 2.31 16.92
C VAL A 109 4.64 0.99 16.98
N TYR A 110 5.11 0.07 16.19
CA TYR A 110 4.40 -1.23 16.16
C TYR A 110 5.32 -2.36 16.65
N ARG A 111 5.02 -2.81 17.88
CA ARG A 111 5.84 -3.92 18.43
C ARG A 111 5.43 -5.26 17.82
N GLY A 112 6.18 -6.28 18.17
CA GLY A 112 5.98 -7.61 17.57
C GLY A 112 4.56 -8.16 17.80
N ASP A 113 4.03 -7.91 18.96
CA ASP A 113 2.68 -8.45 19.25
C ASP A 113 1.62 -7.78 18.36
N PHE A 114 1.87 -6.46 18.29
CA PHE A 114 0.92 -5.74 17.44
C PHE A 114 1.01 -6.20 15.98
N GLN A 115 2.19 -6.41 15.48
CA GLN A 115 2.34 -6.87 14.07
C GLN A 115 1.71 -8.26 13.89
N CYS A 116 1.78 -9.13 14.91
CA CYS A 116 1.16 -10.47 14.82
C CYS A 116 -0.36 -10.37 14.82
N SER A 117 -0.82 -9.54 15.65
CA SER A 117 -2.29 -9.39 15.73
C SER A 117 -2.86 -8.82 14.42
N GLU A 118 -2.09 -7.92 13.85
CA GLU A 118 -2.62 -7.25 12.64
C GLU A 118 -2.46 -8.16 11.42
N LEU A 119 -1.45 -9.02 11.34
CA LEU A 119 -1.16 -9.78 10.12
C LEU A 119 -1.93 -11.11 10.12
N LEU A 120 -2.13 -11.62 11.28
CA LEU A 120 -2.68 -13.00 11.24
C LEU A 120 -4.08 -12.99 11.83
N ARG A 121 -4.27 -12.53 13.17
CA ARG A 121 -5.59 -12.41 13.83
C ARG A 121 -5.43 -11.69 15.17
N PRO A 122 -6.56 -11.12 15.74
CA PRO A 122 -6.51 -10.20 16.90
C PRO A 122 -5.86 -10.87 18.12
N ASN A 123 -5.80 -12.14 18.21
CA ASN A 123 -5.24 -12.75 19.45
C ASN A 123 -3.88 -13.40 19.18
N ALA A 124 -3.36 -13.16 18.03
CA ALA A 124 -2.00 -13.64 17.76
C ALA A 124 -0.95 -12.81 18.51
N ALA A 125 0.14 -13.52 19.02
CA ALA A 125 1.17 -12.81 19.80
C ALA A 125 2.57 -13.26 19.33
N LEU A 126 3.48 -12.41 19.73
CA LEU A 126 4.88 -12.71 19.37
C LEU A 126 5.41 -13.89 20.20
N CYS A 127 6.09 -14.85 19.51
CA CYS A 127 6.74 -15.97 20.22
C CYS A 127 8.09 -15.55 20.81
N ASP A 128 8.44 -16.10 21.95
CA ASP A 128 9.76 -15.82 22.57
C ASP A 128 10.84 -16.71 21.94
N THR A 129 11.42 -16.28 20.93
CA THR A 129 12.46 -17.07 20.24
C THR A 129 13.82 -16.38 20.39
N GLY A 130 13.88 -15.44 21.43
CA GLY A 130 15.14 -14.65 21.48
C GLY A 130 15.12 -13.51 20.46
N ILE A 131 16.29 -12.70 20.26
CA ILE A 131 16.31 -11.52 19.36
C ILE A 131 16.61 -12.00 17.93
N LYS A 132 15.61 -12.42 17.24
CA LYS A 132 15.73 -12.74 15.80
C LYS A 132 14.87 -11.76 14.98
N CYS A 133 15.50 -10.92 14.13
CA CYS A 133 14.78 -9.79 13.47
C CYS A 133 14.53 -10.12 12.00
N GLN A 134 14.94 -11.38 11.66
CA GLN A 134 14.81 -11.70 10.22
C GLN A 134 13.39 -12.18 9.92
N ASN A 135 12.97 -12.98 10.97
CA ASN A 135 11.60 -13.48 10.71
C ASN A 135 10.70 -13.15 11.90
N LEU A 136 9.44 -12.84 11.48
CA LEU A 136 8.42 -12.63 12.54
C LEU A 136 7.71 -13.97 12.84
N ILE A 137 7.85 -14.35 14.09
CA ILE A 137 7.22 -15.64 14.49
C ILE A 137 6.09 -15.34 15.48
N CYS A 138 4.89 -15.89 15.02
CA CYS A 138 3.72 -15.52 15.83
C CYS A 138 3.07 -16.79 16.41
N TYR A 139 2.53 -16.60 17.61
CA TYR A 139 1.78 -17.70 18.24
C TYR A 139 0.29 -17.55 17.90
N VAL A 140 -0.30 -18.69 17.55
CA VAL A 140 -1.76 -18.76 17.30
C VAL A 140 -2.33 -19.95 18.08
N GLU A 141 -3.45 -19.78 18.87
CA GLU A 141 -4.03 -20.76 19.81
C GLU A 141 -4.16 -22.15 19.18
N ASP A 142 -4.40 -22.28 17.90
CA ASP A 142 -4.62 -23.64 17.34
C ASP A 142 -3.43 -24.07 16.47
N LYS A 143 -2.41 -23.26 16.36
CA LYS A 143 -1.34 -23.63 15.41
C LYS A 143 0.03 -23.51 16.08
N GLY A 144 0.00 -23.03 17.33
CA GLY A 144 1.32 -22.86 17.98
C GLY A 144 2.19 -21.80 17.27
N CYS A 145 3.51 -21.74 17.41
CA CYS A 145 4.38 -20.67 16.86
C CYS A 145 4.73 -20.98 15.40
N LEU A 146 4.33 -20.01 14.51
CA LEU A 146 4.65 -20.19 13.09
C LEU A 146 5.30 -18.91 12.52
N GLU A 147 6.01 -19.11 11.57
CA GLU A 147 6.63 -17.95 10.88
C GLU A 147 5.60 -17.28 9.95
N VAL A 148 5.43 -15.93 10.20
CA VAL A 148 4.49 -15.14 9.36
C VAL A 148 5.10 -14.95 7.97
N GLY A 149 4.37 -15.69 6.84
CA GLY A 149 4.93 -15.49 5.48
C GLY A 149 4.99 -16.82 4.72
N GLU A 150 4.38 -18.06 5.15
CA GLU A 150 4.47 -19.08 4.07
C GLU A 150 3.57 -18.71 2.90
N ARG A 151 4.14 -17.99 1.86
CA ARG A 151 3.53 -17.77 0.53
C ARG A 151 2.70 -19.00 0.09
N PRO A 152 1.34 -18.87 -0.10
CA PRO A 152 0.67 -20.01 -0.77
C PRO A 152 1.38 -20.40 -2.07
N GLY A 153 1.92 -21.58 -2.20
CA GLY A 153 2.42 -22.11 -3.49
C GLY A 153 1.70 -21.50 -4.70
N VAL A 154 2.38 -21.09 -5.78
CA VAL A 154 1.97 -20.54 -7.09
C VAL A 154 0.51 -20.92 -7.37
N ILE A 155 -0.38 -20.01 -7.18
CA ILE A 155 -1.78 -20.21 -7.62
C ILE A 155 -1.93 -19.67 -9.04
N ASP A 156 -2.02 -20.55 -10.11
CA ASP A 156 -2.30 -20.19 -11.53
C ASP A 156 -3.60 -19.36 -11.62
N GLY A 157 -3.46 -18.11 -11.87
CA GLY A 157 -4.48 -17.04 -11.97
C GLY A 157 -5.25 -17.13 -13.29
N GLY A 158 -5.42 -18.31 -13.92
CA GLY A 158 -6.19 -18.49 -15.17
C GLY A 158 -6.65 -17.16 -15.77
N TRP A 159 -6.64 -17.07 -17.13
CA TRP A 159 -7.18 -15.91 -17.89
C TRP A 159 -8.70 -16.03 -18.01
N GLY A 160 -9.49 -14.87 -17.75
CA GLY A 160 -10.94 -14.76 -18.04
C GLY A 160 -11.21 -14.71 -19.55
N PRO A 161 -12.35 -15.04 -20.03
CA PRO A 161 -12.73 -15.04 -21.45
C PRO A 161 -12.47 -13.68 -22.12
N TRP A 162 -12.06 -13.74 -23.43
CA TRP A 162 -11.80 -12.53 -24.25
C TRP A 162 -13.12 -11.75 -24.45
N SER A 163 -13.04 -10.40 -24.18
CA SER A 163 -14.27 -9.59 -24.38
C SER A 163 -14.61 -9.48 -25.87
N THR A 164 -15.83 -10.08 -26.36
CA THR A 164 -16.39 -9.89 -27.72
C THR A 164 -16.69 -8.41 -27.96
#